data_AF-A0A2N4UD73-F1
#
_entry.id   AF-A0A2N4UD73-F1
#
_cell.length_a   1.000
_cell.length_b   1.000
_cell.length_c   1.000
_cell.angle_alpha   90.00
_cell.angle_beta   90.00
_cell.angle_gamma   90.00
#
_symmetry.space_group_name_H-M   'P 1'
#
loop_
_entity.id
_entity.type
_entity.pdbx_description
1 polymer ?
#
loop_
_entity_poly.entity_id
_entity_poly.type
_entity_poly.pdbx_seq_one_letter_code
_entity_poly.pdbx_strand_id
1 'polypeptide(L)'
;MEFCMKIVITGLMISFSLVIGAAQAAHVDAPASIDRAQVVAELQEARTQGLLSHGELDYPAVSLQPASSKTRQEVRSELFDARAAGTLSHGELDYPIETPVNSSKTRAEVQAELAAYKAAGHIQPIPN
;
A
#
# COMPACT_ATOMS: atom_id res chain seq x y z
N MET A 1 30.54 14.04 -27.10
CA MET A 1 30.29 12.58 -27.05
C MET A 1 28.79 12.29 -27.06
N GLU A 2 28.03 12.85 -28.01
CA GLU A 2 26.57 12.68 -28.08
C GLU A 2 26.09 11.90 -29.30
N PHE A 3 27.00 11.49 -30.19
CA PHE A 3 26.64 10.75 -31.41
C PHE A 3 26.82 9.24 -31.31
N CYS A 4 27.58 8.71 -30.34
CA CYS A 4 27.76 7.25 -30.19
C CYS A 4 26.62 6.53 -29.45
N MET A 5 25.70 7.24 -28.78
CA MET A 5 24.58 6.60 -28.05
C MET A 5 23.26 6.64 -28.84
N LYS A 6 23.06 7.61 -29.74
CA LYS A 6 21.88 7.68 -30.61
C LYS A 6 21.93 6.71 -31.80
N ILE A 7 23.12 6.36 -32.30
CA ILE A 7 23.26 5.44 -33.44
C ILE A 7 23.00 3.99 -33.03
N VAL A 8 23.27 3.61 -31.78
CA VAL A 8 23.09 2.23 -31.28
C VAL A 8 21.62 1.91 -30.97
N ILE A 9 20.78 2.91 -30.67
CA ILE A 9 19.37 2.71 -30.33
C ILE A 9 18.48 2.54 -31.59
N THR A 10 18.90 3.07 -32.75
CA THR A 10 18.14 2.95 -34.00
C THR A 10 18.37 1.63 -34.76
N GLY A 11 19.23 0.75 -34.24
CA GLY A 11 19.56 -0.54 -34.87
C GLY A 11 18.63 -1.71 -34.53
N LEU A 12 17.68 -1.55 -33.60
CA LEU A 12 16.85 -2.66 -33.11
C LEU A 12 15.50 -2.81 -33.85
N MET A 13 15.09 -1.81 -34.65
CA MET A 13 13.74 -1.75 -35.24
C MET A 13 13.72 -2.00 -36.76
N ILE A 14 14.48 -2.99 -37.23
CA ILE A 14 14.39 -3.46 -38.63
C ILE A 14 14.37 -4.98 -38.62
N SER A 15 13.22 -5.58 -38.32
CA SER A 15 12.87 -6.96 -38.72
C SER A 15 11.44 -7.32 -38.30
N PHE A 16 10.45 -6.63 -38.88
CA PHE A 16 9.11 -7.20 -39.01
C PHE A 16 8.75 -7.27 -40.49
N SER A 17 9.42 -8.20 -41.18
CA SER A 17 9.03 -8.58 -42.54
C SER A 17 7.78 -9.46 -42.44
N LEU A 18 6.64 -8.86 -42.75
CA LEU A 18 5.35 -9.53 -42.85
C LEU A 18 5.38 -10.52 -44.04
N VAL A 19 5.55 -11.81 -43.77
CA VAL A 19 5.34 -12.87 -44.77
C VAL A 19 3.87 -13.27 -44.75
N ILE A 20 3.14 -12.90 -45.80
CA ILE A 20 1.80 -13.40 -46.12
C ILE A 20 1.99 -14.62 -47.03
N GLY A 21 1.57 -15.81 -46.59
CA GLY A 21 1.61 -17.06 -47.36
C GLY A 21 0.73 -18.13 -46.73
N ALA A 22 -0.05 -18.83 -47.54
CA ALA A 22 -1.25 -19.58 -47.19
C ALA A 22 -1.05 -20.86 -46.36
N ALA A 23 -2.10 -21.18 -45.59
CA ALA A 23 -2.57 -22.47 -45.08
C ALA A 23 -1.60 -23.67 -45.15
N GLN A 24 -1.16 -24.14 -43.98
CA GLN A 24 -0.94 -25.57 -43.72
C GLN A 24 -1.29 -25.85 -42.25
N ALA A 25 -2.34 -26.63 -42.03
CA ALA A 25 -2.56 -27.31 -40.77
C ALA A 25 -1.50 -28.42 -40.65
N ALA A 26 -0.38 -28.10 -40.03
CA ALA A 26 0.62 -29.09 -39.64
C ALA A 26 0.59 -29.20 -38.12
N HIS A 27 0.16 -30.37 -37.66
CA HIS A 27 0.36 -30.92 -36.33
C HIS A 27 1.71 -30.44 -35.75
N VAL A 28 1.68 -29.56 -34.74
CA VAL A 28 2.88 -29.31 -33.93
C VAL A 28 3.06 -30.56 -33.09
N ASP A 29 3.95 -31.42 -33.57
CA ASP A 29 4.59 -32.51 -32.87
C ASP A 29 4.84 -32.17 -31.40
N ALA A 30 4.49 -33.12 -30.52
CA ALA A 30 4.83 -33.29 -29.10
C ALA A 30 5.27 -32.04 -28.29
N PRO A 31 4.62 -31.74 -27.14
CA PRO A 31 5.13 -30.68 -26.27
C PRO A 31 6.58 -30.98 -25.88
N ALA A 32 7.47 -30.00 -26.02
CA ALA A 32 8.81 -30.06 -25.46
C ALA A 32 8.70 -30.56 -24.02
N SER A 33 9.24 -31.74 -23.74
CA SER A 33 9.19 -32.32 -22.40
C SER A 33 10.06 -31.47 -21.49
N ILE A 34 9.44 -30.55 -20.76
CA ILE A 34 10.10 -29.81 -19.69
C ILE A 34 10.68 -30.82 -18.70
N ASP A 35 11.95 -30.66 -18.34
CA ASP A 35 12.57 -31.54 -17.36
C ASP A 35 12.08 -31.18 -15.95
N ARG A 36 12.00 -32.18 -15.06
CA ARG A 36 11.60 -31.96 -13.66
C ARG A 36 12.50 -30.92 -12.98
N ALA A 37 13.79 -30.91 -13.29
CA ALA A 37 14.73 -29.94 -12.73
C ALA A 37 14.36 -28.50 -13.13
N GLN A 38 13.94 -28.31 -14.38
CA GLN A 38 13.53 -27.01 -14.89
C GLN A 38 12.24 -26.51 -14.20
N VAL A 39 11.24 -27.39 -14.03
CA VAL A 39 10.01 -27.05 -13.31
C VAL A 39 10.30 -26.63 -11.86
N VAL A 40 11.23 -27.32 -11.19
CA VAL A 40 11.61 -26.97 -9.81
C VAL A 40 12.32 -25.62 -9.74
N ALA A 41 13.18 -25.31 -10.72
CA ALA A 41 13.86 -24.03 -10.81
C ALA A 41 12.86 -22.87 -11.01
N GLU A 42 11.95 -23.00 -11.98
CA GLU A 42 10.91 -22.01 -12.28
C GLU A 42 9.98 -21.79 -11.07
N LEU A 43 9.63 -22.87 -10.36
CA LEU A 43 8.79 -22.77 -9.16
C LEU A 43 9.52 -22.04 -8.02
N GLN A 44 10.81 -22.29 -7.82
CA GLN A 44 11.60 -21.60 -6.82
C GLN A 44 11.75 -20.11 -7.16
N GLU A 45 11.96 -19.78 -8.42
CA GLU A 45 11.98 -18.40 -8.90
C GLU A 45 10.63 -17.71 -8.63
N ALA A 46 9.52 -18.32 -9.02
CA ALA A 46 8.18 -17.79 -8.78
C ALA A 46 7.87 -17.56 -7.29
N ARG A 47 8.36 -18.43 -6.40
CA ARG A 47 8.29 -18.21 -4.94
C ARG A 47 9.06 -16.95 -4.52
N THR A 48 10.29 -16.79 -5.00
CA THR A 48 11.10 -15.61 -4.65
C THR A 48 10.53 -14.30 -5.20
N GLN A 49 9.86 -14.37 -6.35
CA GLN A 49 9.18 -13.24 -6.97
C GLN A 49 7.78 -12.97 -6.37
N GLY A 50 7.30 -13.83 -5.46
CA GLY A 50 5.98 -13.68 -4.85
C GLY A 50 4.82 -13.84 -5.84
N LEU A 51 5.03 -14.57 -6.94
CA LEU A 51 4.03 -14.79 -7.99
C LEU A 51 3.02 -15.90 -7.66
N LEU A 52 3.26 -16.64 -6.57
CA LEU A 52 2.38 -17.73 -6.15
C LEU A 52 1.29 -17.22 -5.19
N SER A 53 0.05 -17.62 -5.45
CA SER A 53 -1.05 -17.39 -4.50
C SER A 53 -0.88 -18.27 -3.26
N HIS A 54 -1.24 -17.73 -2.09
CA HIS A 54 -1.27 -18.45 -0.82
C HIS A 54 -2.70 -18.49 -0.29
N GLY A 55 -3.24 -19.68 0.01
CA GLY A 55 -4.57 -19.88 0.61
C GLY A 55 -5.65 -20.33 -0.38
N GLU A 56 -6.92 -20.38 0.08
CA GLU A 56 -8.08 -20.81 -0.72
C GLU A 56 -8.68 -19.71 -1.62
N LEU A 57 -8.06 -18.52 -1.65
CA LEU A 57 -8.47 -17.45 -2.55
C LEU A 57 -7.91 -17.73 -3.95
N ASP A 58 -8.78 -18.31 -4.77
CA ASP A 58 -8.54 -18.64 -6.17
C ASP A 58 -8.59 -17.35 -7.02
N TYR A 59 -7.41 -16.76 -7.23
CA TYR A 59 -7.09 -15.78 -8.28
C TYR A 59 -7.77 -14.38 -8.22
N PRO A 60 -7.07 -13.30 -8.66
CA PRO A 60 -5.67 -13.23 -9.08
C PRO A 60 -4.67 -13.21 -7.93
N ALA A 61 -3.44 -13.64 -8.24
CA ALA A 61 -2.27 -13.35 -7.41
C ALA A 61 -2.21 -11.83 -7.25
N VAL A 62 -2.75 -11.34 -6.13
CA VAL A 62 -2.64 -9.94 -5.74
C VAL A 62 -1.15 -9.65 -5.74
N SER A 63 -0.72 -8.70 -6.56
CA SER A 63 0.66 -8.24 -6.50
C SER A 63 0.90 -7.89 -5.04
N LEU A 64 1.76 -8.66 -4.38
CA LEU A 64 2.20 -8.33 -3.04
C LEU A 64 2.79 -6.93 -3.20
N GLN A 65 2.09 -5.92 -2.68
CA GLN A 65 2.67 -4.59 -2.58
C GLN A 65 4.07 -4.78 -2.03
N PRO A 66 5.09 -4.11 -2.59
CA PRO A 66 6.47 -4.33 -2.19
C PRO A 66 6.51 -4.30 -0.67
N ALA A 67 6.92 -5.43 -0.08
CA ALA A 67 6.99 -5.55 1.37
C ALA A 67 7.72 -4.31 1.88
N SER A 68 7.11 -3.59 2.83
CA SER A 68 7.68 -2.36 3.34
C SER A 68 9.15 -2.60 3.68
N SER A 69 10.05 -1.77 3.16
CA SER A 69 11.47 -1.86 3.48
C SER A 69 11.77 -1.45 4.93
N LYS A 70 10.75 -1.02 5.68
CA LYS A 70 10.86 -0.59 7.07
C LYS A 70 11.03 -1.79 8.00
N THR A 71 12.04 -1.70 8.84
CA THR A 71 12.21 -2.56 10.01
C THR A 71 11.09 -2.32 11.02
N ARG A 72 10.85 -3.30 11.89
CA ARG A 72 9.90 -3.14 13.01
C ARG A 72 10.24 -1.95 13.92
N GLN A 73 11.52 -1.60 14.03
CA GLN A 73 11.96 -0.47 14.85
C GLN A 73 11.55 0.86 14.21
N GLU A 74 11.75 1.02 12.91
CA GLU A 74 11.34 2.23 12.18
C GLU A 74 9.83 2.43 12.22
N VAL A 75 9.05 1.36 12.04
CA VAL A 75 7.58 1.41 12.15
C VAL A 75 7.14 1.88 13.54
N ARG A 76 7.81 1.40 14.60
CA ARG A 76 7.49 1.82 15.97
C ARG A 76 7.83 3.28 16.23
N SER A 77 8.94 3.77 15.68
CA SER A 77 9.33 5.18 15.79
C SER A 77 8.29 6.07 15.14
N GLU A 78 7.92 5.78 13.90
CA GLU A 78 6.93 6.56 13.15
C GLU A 78 5.56 6.56 13.83
N LEU A 79 5.14 5.42 14.39
CA LEU A 79 3.89 5.33 15.15
C LEU A 79 3.95 6.19 16.43
N PHE A 80 5.09 6.21 17.13
CA PHE A 80 5.28 7.07 18.28
C PHE A 80 5.19 8.56 17.89
N ASP A 81 5.85 8.95 16.81
CA ASP A 81 5.84 10.32 16.30
C ASP A 81 4.44 10.76 15.87
N ALA A 82 3.71 9.91 15.11
CA ALA A 82 2.34 10.16 14.69
C ALA A 82 1.37 10.27 15.88
N ARG A 83 1.58 9.46 16.92
CA ARG A 83 0.80 9.55 18.17
C ARG A 83 1.07 10.86 18.90
N ALA A 84 2.33 11.29 19.00
CA ALA A 84 2.70 12.57 19.61
C ALA A 84 2.15 13.77 18.82
N ALA A 85 2.13 13.67 17.49
CA ALA A 85 1.55 14.67 16.60
C ALA A 85 0.01 14.68 16.59
N GLY A 86 -0.64 13.65 17.17
CA GLY A 86 -2.10 13.52 17.14
C GLY A 86 -2.67 13.26 15.75
N THR A 87 -1.87 12.73 14.81
CA THR A 87 -2.26 12.48 13.41
C THR A 87 -2.76 11.05 13.16
N LEU A 88 -3.00 10.28 14.23
CA LEU A 88 -3.60 8.96 14.11
C LEU A 88 -5.12 9.08 14.03
N SER A 89 -5.73 8.56 12.97
CA SER A 89 -7.18 8.37 12.91
C SER A 89 -7.60 7.27 13.90
N HIS A 90 -8.75 7.44 14.53
CA HIS A 90 -9.33 6.49 15.47
C HIS A 90 -10.75 6.15 15.03
N GLY A 91 -11.05 4.86 14.88
CA GLY A 91 -12.39 4.36 14.50
C GLY A 91 -12.43 3.63 13.16
N GLU A 92 -13.60 3.07 12.84
CA GLU A 92 -13.88 2.33 11.60
C GLU A 92 -14.21 3.25 10.41
N LEU A 93 -14.41 4.54 10.67
CA LEU A 93 -14.80 5.50 9.66
C LEU A 93 -13.56 6.27 9.22
N ASP A 94 -13.39 6.41 7.89
CA ASP A 94 -12.37 7.25 7.26
C ASP A 94 -12.75 8.73 7.39
N TYR A 95 -12.99 9.16 8.62
CA TYR A 95 -13.23 10.57 8.92
C TYR A 95 -11.89 11.30 8.96
N PRO A 96 -11.82 12.50 8.35
CA PRO A 96 -10.64 13.33 8.44
C PRO A 96 -10.31 13.60 9.92
N ILE A 97 -9.02 13.54 10.25
CA ILE A 97 -8.53 13.90 11.58
C ILE A 97 -8.77 15.39 11.77
N GLU A 98 -9.77 15.74 12.58
CA GLU A 98 -9.93 17.12 13.04
C GLU A 98 -8.72 17.46 13.92
N THR A 99 -8.01 18.52 13.58
CA THR A 99 -6.90 19.00 14.41
C THR A 99 -7.45 19.32 15.81
N PRO A 100 -6.78 18.90 16.89
CA PRO A 100 -7.26 19.17 18.22
C PRO A 100 -7.35 20.69 18.42
N VAL A 101 -8.59 21.20 18.47
CA VAL A 101 -8.84 22.60 18.82
C VAL A 101 -8.56 22.71 20.31
N ASN A 102 -7.38 23.24 20.66
CA ASN A 102 -7.08 23.54 22.05
C ASN A 102 -8.09 24.57 22.55
N SER A 103 -8.72 24.31 23.69
CA SER A 103 -9.57 25.33 24.31
C SER A 103 -8.71 26.54 24.63
N SER A 104 -9.21 27.75 24.35
CA SER A 104 -8.55 28.99 24.77
C SER A 104 -8.54 29.17 26.28
N LYS A 105 -9.35 28.40 27.02
CA LYS A 105 -9.45 28.43 28.48
C LYS A 105 -8.61 27.33 29.11
N THR A 106 -7.88 27.70 30.13
CA THR A 106 -7.23 26.82 31.10
C THR A 106 -8.26 26.13 32.00
N ARG A 107 -7.88 25.00 32.60
CA ARG A 107 -8.72 24.31 33.60
C ARG A 107 -9.11 25.22 34.77
N ALA A 108 -8.21 26.13 35.19
CA ALA A 108 -8.47 27.07 36.27
C ALA A 108 -9.56 28.08 35.89
N GLU A 109 -9.53 28.61 34.68
CA GLU A 109 -10.56 29.54 34.17
C GLU A 109 -11.92 28.85 34.06
N VAL A 110 -11.96 27.61 33.57
CA VAL A 110 -13.20 26.82 33.52
C VAL A 110 -13.79 26.59 34.92
N GLN A 111 -12.94 26.33 35.91
CA GLN A 111 -13.39 26.16 37.30
C GLN A 111 -13.91 27.47 37.91
N ALA A 112 -13.25 28.60 37.64
CA ALA A 112 -13.69 29.91 38.09
C ALA A 112 -15.04 30.31 37.49
N GLU A 113 -15.22 30.09 36.18
CA GLU A 113 -16.48 30.33 35.48
C GLU A 113 -17.61 29.44 36.02
N LEU A 114 -17.32 28.15 36.24
CA LEU A 114 -18.27 27.24 36.85
C LEU A 114 -18.67 27.74 38.26
N ALA A 115 -17.73 28.15 39.09
CA ALA A 115 -18.03 28.67 40.42
C ALA A 115 -18.90 29.94 40.36
N ALA A 116 -18.59 30.87 39.45
CA ALA A 116 -19.38 32.09 39.22
C ALA A 116 -20.81 31.76 38.74
N TYR A 117 -20.95 30.81 37.81
CA TYR A 117 -22.25 30.36 37.31
C TYR A 117 -23.12 29.74 38.42
N LYS A 118 -22.49 28.96 39.31
CA LYS A 118 -23.15 28.39 40.48
C LYS A 118 -23.58 29.46 41.48
N ALA A 119 -22.70 30.44 41.76
CA ALA A 119 -22.99 31.55 42.66
C ALA A 119 -24.11 32.46 42.14
N ALA A 120 -24.24 32.59 40.81
CA ALA A 120 -25.32 33.32 40.16
C ALA A 120 -26.67 32.57 40.20
N GLY A 121 -26.74 31.37 40.79
CA GLY A 121 -28.00 30.65 41.02
C GLY A 121 -28.57 29.96 39.78
N HIS A 122 -27.79 29.80 38.71
CA HIS A 122 -28.25 29.20 37.45
C HIS A 122 -28.35 27.66 37.49
N ILE A 123 -28.12 27.02 38.64
CA ILE A 123 -28.23 25.56 38.78
C ILE A 123 -29.67 25.22 39.15
N GLN A 124 -30.40 24.60 38.24
CA GLN A 124 -31.63 23.88 38.57
C GLN A 124 -31.22 22.51 39.17
N PRO A 125 -31.73 22.09 40.34
CA PRO A 125 -31.57 20.72 40.79
C PRO A 125 -32.17 19.78 39.74
N ILE A 126 -31.46 18.72 39.37
CA ILE A 126 -32.05 17.64 38.56
C ILE A 126 -33.10 16.98 39.46
N PRO A 127 -34.40 17.02 39.11
CA PRO A 127 -35.41 16.33 39.89
C PRO A 127 -35.15 14.82 39.82
N ASN A 128 -35.23 14.16 40.98
CA ASN A 128 -35.11 12.69 41.11
C ASN A 128 -36.28 11.98 40.41
#